data_AF-A0A952CSQ9-F1
#
_entry.id   AF-A0A952CSQ9-F1
#
_cell.length_a   1.000
_cell.length_b   1.000
_cell.length_c   1.000
_cell.angle_alpha   90.00
_cell.angle_beta   90.00
_cell.angle_gamma   90.00
#
_symmetry.space_group_name_H-M   'P 1'
#
loop_
_entity.id
_entity.type
_entity.pdbx_description
1 polymer ?
#
loop_
_entity_poly.entity_id
_entity_poly.type
_entity_poly.pdbx_seq_one_letter_code
_entity_poly.pdbx_strand_id
1 'polypeptide(L)'
;MSTLHVSKLAAITEKAAAANEDAFEEASTATAYSLAAGGLVHLYGSGHSGSNSSGIDTALYAKKRGLTVVAITAKANMDKPATHSSGKRLPHASDIVIDTGAPVEDAIVPIEGWSRPVSGSSTVLAMIMMHELVSRTAQKLAARGLELPVFASPTIPGVTLHDTDVIYGVYRERMIEAQRKHLPEFKRVMAGEG
;
A
#
# COMPACT_ATOMS: atom_id res chain seq x y z
N MET A 1 7.20 -21.55 21.33
CA MET A 1 7.55 -20.23 20.73
C MET A 1 7.25 -19.14 21.75
N SER A 2 7.99 -18.02 21.74
CA SER A 2 7.71 -16.84 22.58
C SER A 2 6.25 -16.40 22.45
N THR A 3 5.66 -15.79 23.46
CA THR A 3 4.30 -15.19 23.42
C THR A 3 4.34 -13.66 23.25
N LEU A 4 5.53 -13.11 23.01
CA LEU A 4 5.75 -11.69 22.83
C LEU A 4 5.51 -11.25 21.38
N HIS A 5 5.81 -9.99 21.09
CA HIS A 5 5.37 -9.29 19.89
C HIS A 5 5.72 -9.99 18.57
N VAL A 6 6.97 -10.44 18.40
CA VAL A 6 7.47 -11.00 17.13
C VAL A 6 6.74 -12.28 16.71
N SER A 7 6.55 -13.23 17.62
CA SER A 7 5.87 -14.49 17.29
C SER A 7 4.39 -14.30 17.01
N LYS A 8 3.74 -13.35 17.71
CA LYS A 8 2.35 -12.97 17.44
C LYS A 8 2.22 -12.27 16.09
N LEU A 9 3.14 -11.37 15.75
CA LEU A 9 3.21 -10.76 14.42
C LEU A 9 3.37 -11.82 13.33
N ALA A 10 4.27 -12.79 13.52
CA ALA A 10 4.49 -13.87 12.56
C ALA A 10 3.19 -14.66 12.29
N ALA A 11 2.48 -15.05 13.36
CA ALA A 11 1.20 -15.75 13.24
C ALA A 11 0.10 -14.92 12.55
N ILE A 12 0.01 -13.61 12.86
CA ILE A 12 -0.93 -12.71 12.18
C ILE A 12 -0.55 -12.57 10.70
N THR A 13 0.74 -12.39 10.42
CA THR A 13 1.27 -12.22 9.06
C THR A 13 0.98 -13.44 8.20
N GLU A 14 1.24 -14.65 8.70
CA GLU A 14 0.98 -15.89 7.95
C GLU A 14 -0.50 -16.03 7.58
N LYS A 15 -1.39 -15.82 8.55
CA LYS A 15 -2.84 -15.85 8.32
C LYS A 15 -3.27 -14.77 7.33
N ALA A 16 -2.78 -13.54 7.49
CA ALA A 16 -3.16 -12.43 6.65
C ALA A 16 -2.59 -12.57 5.22
N ALA A 17 -1.38 -13.09 5.05
CA ALA A 17 -0.80 -13.38 3.74
C ALA A 17 -1.67 -14.36 2.95
N ALA A 18 -2.04 -15.50 3.57
CA ALA A 18 -2.92 -16.48 2.95
C ALA A 18 -4.31 -15.91 2.62
N ALA A 19 -4.87 -15.10 3.51
CA ALA A 19 -6.19 -14.50 3.31
C ALA A 19 -6.24 -13.39 2.25
N ASN A 20 -5.09 -12.83 1.87
CA ASN A 20 -4.99 -11.75 0.89
C ASN A 20 -4.42 -12.19 -0.46
N GLU A 21 -4.26 -13.49 -0.73
CA GLU A 21 -3.61 -13.99 -1.96
C GLU A 21 -4.23 -13.40 -3.23
N ASP A 22 -5.56 -13.44 -3.36
CA ASP A 22 -6.27 -12.85 -4.50
C ASP A 22 -6.08 -11.33 -4.59
N ALA A 23 -6.14 -10.63 -3.45
CA ALA A 23 -5.94 -9.19 -3.40
C ALA A 23 -4.50 -8.79 -3.79
N PHE A 24 -3.52 -9.60 -3.40
CA PHE A 24 -2.14 -9.42 -3.80
C PHE A 24 -1.95 -9.68 -5.29
N GLU A 25 -2.57 -10.73 -5.83
CA GLU A 25 -2.51 -11.04 -7.25
C GLU A 25 -3.11 -9.92 -8.10
N GLU A 26 -4.30 -9.43 -7.72
CA GLU A 26 -4.98 -8.32 -8.39
C GLU A 26 -4.17 -7.02 -8.30
N ALA A 27 -3.74 -6.64 -7.09
CA ALA A 27 -2.99 -5.40 -6.87
C ALA A 27 -1.63 -5.40 -7.58
N SER A 28 -0.88 -6.50 -7.47
CA SER A 28 0.44 -6.60 -8.12
C SER A 28 0.32 -6.65 -9.64
N THR A 29 -0.73 -7.27 -10.17
CA THR A 29 -1.03 -7.27 -11.61
C THR A 29 -1.37 -5.88 -12.11
N ALA A 30 -2.31 -5.18 -11.46
CA ALA A 30 -2.66 -3.80 -11.82
C ALA A 30 -1.44 -2.86 -11.74
N THR A 31 -0.64 -3.00 -10.68
CA THR A 31 0.58 -2.22 -10.48
C THR A 31 1.60 -2.49 -11.60
N ALA A 32 1.88 -3.76 -11.89
CA ALA A 32 2.84 -4.13 -12.93
C ALA A 32 2.42 -3.66 -14.32
N TYR A 33 1.13 -3.78 -14.67
CA TYR A 33 0.61 -3.28 -15.96
C TYR A 33 0.73 -1.76 -16.07
N SER A 34 0.36 -1.03 -15.02
CA SER A 34 0.50 0.43 -15.01
C SER A 34 1.97 0.84 -15.20
N LEU A 35 2.89 0.25 -14.43
CA LEU A 35 4.31 0.55 -14.52
C LEU A 35 4.92 0.18 -15.88
N ALA A 36 4.53 -0.96 -16.46
CA ALA A 36 4.97 -1.39 -17.79
C ALA A 36 4.47 -0.45 -18.90
N ALA A 37 3.30 0.15 -18.71
CA ALA A 37 2.74 1.14 -19.64
C ALA A 37 3.26 2.57 -19.40
N GLY A 38 4.25 2.76 -18.52
CA GLY A 38 4.75 4.09 -18.13
C GLY A 38 3.73 4.93 -17.36
N GLY A 39 2.77 4.28 -16.70
CA GLY A 39 1.72 4.90 -15.89
C GLY A 39 2.15 5.15 -14.44
N LEU A 40 1.23 5.74 -13.67
CA LEU A 40 1.37 5.95 -12.22
C LEU A 40 0.50 4.96 -11.45
N VAL A 41 0.94 4.62 -10.25
CA VAL A 41 0.15 3.83 -9.29
C VAL A 41 0.05 4.64 -8.01
N HIS A 42 -1.16 4.83 -7.50
CA HIS A 42 -1.36 5.44 -6.19
C HIS A 42 -1.62 4.34 -5.15
N LEU A 43 -0.62 4.12 -4.29
CA LEU A 43 -0.70 3.24 -3.15
C LEU A 43 -0.93 4.06 -1.90
N TYR A 44 -1.98 3.73 -1.14
CA TYR A 44 -2.31 4.46 0.07
C TYR A 44 -2.48 3.49 1.24
N GLY A 45 -1.61 3.60 2.25
CA GLY A 45 -1.70 2.85 3.51
C GLY A 45 -2.02 3.80 4.66
N SER A 46 -3.20 3.68 5.27
CA SER A 46 -3.63 4.57 6.37
C SER A 46 -3.57 3.95 7.76
N GLY A 47 -2.80 2.88 7.92
CA GLY A 47 -2.69 2.19 9.21
C GLY A 47 -3.98 1.50 9.64
N HIS A 48 -4.26 1.58 10.94
CA HIS A 48 -5.09 0.62 11.67
C HIS A 48 -6.62 0.70 11.42
N SER A 49 -7.21 1.89 11.50
CA SER A 49 -8.68 2.00 11.63
C SER A 49 -9.44 2.18 10.32
N GLY A 50 -8.74 2.53 9.23
CA GLY A 50 -9.34 2.94 7.97
C GLY A 50 -10.30 4.15 8.09
N SER A 51 -10.21 4.93 9.17
CA SER A 51 -11.15 6.02 9.48
C SER A 51 -10.59 7.42 9.29
N ASN A 52 -9.32 7.54 8.89
CA ASN A 52 -8.70 8.84 8.67
C ASN A 52 -9.30 9.50 7.42
N SER A 53 -9.91 10.68 7.60
CA SER A 53 -10.55 11.43 6.52
C SER A 53 -9.59 11.75 5.38
N SER A 54 -8.34 12.13 5.67
CA SER A 54 -7.37 12.48 4.62
C SER A 54 -7.14 11.32 3.66
N GLY A 55 -7.16 10.10 4.18
CA GLY A 55 -7.00 8.90 3.39
C GLY A 55 -8.20 8.54 2.55
N ILE A 56 -9.38 8.69 3.14
CA ILE A 56 -10.64 8.45 2.45
C ILE A 56 -10.82 9.48 1.32
N ASP A 57 -10.55 10.75 1.60
CA ASP A 57 -10.60 11.83 0.60
C ASP A 57 -9.62 11.60 -0.54
N THR A 58 -8.38 11.21 -0.22
CA THR A 58 -7.36 10.91 -1.23
C THR A 58 -7.79 9.73 -2.11
N ALA A 59 -8.30 8.66 -1.51
CA ALA A 59 -8.80 7.49 -2.23
C ALA A 59 -9.97 7.85 -3.16
N LEU A 60 -10.98 8.59 -2.66
CA LEU A 60 -12.12 9.04 -3.46
C LEU A 60 -11.67 9.99 -4.58
N TYR A 61 -10.74 10.90 -4.30
CA TYR A 61 -10.16 11.83 -5.26
C TYR A 61 -9.43 11.10 -6.40
N ALA A 62 -8.64 10.08 -6.06
CA ALA A 62 -7.90 9.26 -7.01
C ALA A 62 -8.85 8.43 -7.89
N LYS A 63 -9.85 7.77 -7.29
CA LYS A 63 -10.88 7.01 -8.04
C LYS A 63 -11.66 7.89 -9.01
N LYS A 64 -12.05 9.10 -8.60
CA LYS A 64 -12.72 10.07 -9.48
C LYS A 64 -11.87 10.44 -10.71
N ARG A 65 -10.56 10.19 -10.68
CA ARG A 65 -9.60 10.47 -11.76
C ARG A 65 -9.17 9.22 -12.53
N GLY A 66 -9.88 8.11 -12.35
CA GLY A 66 -9.61 6.86 -13.06
C GLY A 66 -8.35 6.14 -12.57
N LEU A 67 -7.80 6.51 -11.40
CA LEU A 67 -6.70 5.77 -10.79
C LEU A 67 -7.26 4.58 -10.01
N THR A 68 -6.64 3.41 -10.19
CA THR A 68 -6.85 2.26 -9.30
C THR A 68 -6.29 2.57 -7.93
N VAL A 69 -7.09 2.38 -6.89
CA VAL A 69 -6.72 2.61 -5.49
C VAL A 69 -6.58 1.28 -4.76
N VAL A 70 -5.36 1.00 -4.31
CA VAL A 70 -5.05 -0.13 -3.41
C VAL A 70 -4.89 0.40 -1.99
N ALA A 71 -5.67 -0.13 -1.05
CA ALA A 71 -5.54 0.16 0.37
C ALA A 71 -4.88 -0.99 1.14
N ILE A 72 -3.90 -0.65 1.98
CA ILE A 72 -3.34 -1.55 3.00
C ILE A 72 -3.80 -1.04 4.37
N THR A 73 -4.75 -1.73 4.99
CA THR A 73 -5.37 -1.31 6.26
C THR A 73 -6.05 -2.48 6.98
N ALA A 74 -6.37 -2.35 8.26
CA ALA A 74 -7.06 -3.43 8.99
C ALA A 74 -8.57 -3.40 8.76
N LYS A 75 -9.17 -4.54 8.43
CA LYS A 75 -10.64 -4.68 8.32
C LYS A 75 -11.32 -4.88 9.68
N ALA A 76 -10.57 -5.05 10.76
CA ALA A 76 -11.11 -5.30 12.10
C ALA A 76 -12.05 -4.20 12.64
N ASN A 77 -12.01 -2.98 12.08
CA ASN A 77 -12.84 -1.86 12.50
C ASN A 77 -14.08 -1.63 11.60
N MET A 78 -14.40 -2.54 10.68
CA MET A 78 -15.46 -2.33 9.69
C MET A 78 -16.87 -2.26 10.28
N ASP A 79 -17.13 -2.95 11.39
CA ASP A 79 -18.44 -2.95 12.06
C ASP A 79 -18.71 -1.65 12.84
N LYS A 80 -17.68 -0.81 13.05
CA LYS A 80 -17.84 0.46 13.75
C LYS A 80 -18.41 1.51 12.80
N PRO A 81 -19.30 2.41 13.28
CA PRO A 81 -19.83 3.51 12.47
C PRO A 81 -18.71 4.32 11.79
N ALA A 82 -18.88 4.61 10.50
CA ALA A 82 -17.97 5.48 9.78
C ALA A 82 -18.13 6.93 10.26
N THR A 83 -17.02 7.64 10.46
CA THR A 83 -17.00 9.03 10.93
C THR A 83 -16.75 10.03 9.80
N HIS A 84 -16.41 9.55 8.61
CA HIS A 84 -16.18 10.39 7.44
C HIS A 84 -17.50 10.97 6.91
N SER A 85 -17.48 12.19 6.39
CA SER A 85 -18.66 12.88 5.85
C SER A 85 -19.35 12.12 4.70
N SER A 86 -18.60 11.30 3.96
CA SER A 86 -19.16 10.43 2.90
C SER A 86 -19.78 9.13 3.41
N GLY A 87 -19.75 8.87 4.72
CA GLY A 87 -20.19 7.59 5.32
C GLY A 87 -19.27 6.42 5.02
N LYS A 88 -18.10 6.65 4.41
CA LYS A 88 -17.14 5.60 4.02
C LYS A 88 -16.03 5.42 5.04
N ARG A 89 -15.38 4.26 4.94
CA ARG A 89 -14.05 3.95 5.49
C ARG A 89 -13.10 3.73 4.31
N LEU A 90 -11.80 3.72 4.55
CA LEU A 90 -10.81 3.53 3.48
C LEU A 90 -11.10 2.27 2.63
N PRO A 91 -11.42 1.09 3.20
CA PRO A 91 -11.79 -0.08 2.39
C PRO A 91 -12.95 0.18 1.42
N HIS A 92 -13.95 0.98 1.81
CA HIS A 92 -15.08 1.36 0.95
C HIS A 92 -14.74 2.43 -0.11
N ALA A 93 -13.60 3.10 0.06
CA ALA A 93 -13.09 4.13 -0.84
C ALA A 93 -12.00 3.61 -1.79
N SER A 94 -11.62 2.34 -1.68
CA SER A 94 -10.58 1.69 -2.50
C SER A 94 -11.20 0.73 -3.53
N ASP A 95 -10.39 0.32 -4.51
CA ASP A 95 -10.74 -0.75 -5.45
C ASP A 95 -10.30 -2.10 -4.90
N ILE A 96 -9.07 -2.15 -4.37
CA ILE A 96 -8.46 -3.37 -3.83
C ILE A 96 -8.07 -3.10 -2.38
N VAL A 97 -8.32 -4.07 -1.50
CA VAL A 97 -8.02 -3.97 -0.07
C VAL A 97 -7.20 -5.15 0.40
N ILE A 98 -5.96 -4.87 0.80
CA ILE A 98 -5.07 -5.80 1.48
C ILE A 98 -5.25 -5.59 2.98
N ASP A 99 -5.85 -6.60 3.64
CA ASP A 99 -6.11 -6.58 5.07
C ASP A 99 -4.83 -6.90 5.87
N THR A 100 -4.42 -6.00 6.76
CA THR A 100 -3.25 -6.25 7.61
C THR A 100 -3.51 -7.32 8.67
N GLY A 101 -4.78 -7.61 8.99
CA GLY A 101 -5.16 -8.53 10.07
C GLY A 101 -4.92 -7.97 11.48
N ALA A 102 -4.54 -6.69 11.60
CA ALA A 102 -4.32 -6.06 12.90
C ALA A 102 -5.63 -6.03 13.73
N PRO A 103 -5.61 -6.42 15.01
CA PRO A 103 -6.80 -6.46 15.84
C PRO A 103 -7.22 -5.05 16.28
N VAL A 104 -8.50 -4.87 16.61
CA VAL A 104 -9.11 -3.56 16.94
C VAL A 104 -8.31 -2.69 17.90
N GLU A 105 -7.61 -3.26 18.89
CA GLU A 105 -6.84 -2.50 19.87
C GLU A 105 -5.49 -1.99 19.36
N ASP A 106 -5.02 -2.53 18.23
CA ASP A 106 -3.66 -2.34 17.72
C ASP A 106 -2.58 -2.54 18.78
N ALA A 107 -2.77 -3.52 19.65
CA ALA A 107 -1.81 -3.94 20.65
C ALA A 107 -2.03 -5.44 20.90
N ILE A 108 -0.94 -6.21 20.88
CA ILE A 108 -1.03 -7.68 20.79
C ILE A 108 -0.36 -8.42 21.94
N VAL A 109 0.37 -7.73 22.81
CA VAL A 109 1.08 -8.33 23.95
C VAL A 109 0.36 -8.00 25.25
N PRO A 110 -0.43 -8.93 25.82
CA PRO A 110 -1.00 -8.72 27.16
C PRO A 110 0.11 -8.75 28.21
N ILE A 111 0.02 -7.90 29.23
CA ILE A 111 0.92 -7.86 30.39
C ILE A 111 0.11 -8.18 31.63
N GLU A 112 0.57 -9.13 32.43
CA GLU A 112 -0.11 -9.51 33.68
C GLU A 112 -0.21 -8.30 34.63
N GLY A 113 -1.40 -8.09 35.18
CA GLY A 113 -1.69 -6.94 36.05
C GLY A 113 -1.92 -5.61 35.33
N TRP A 114 -1.86 -5.55 34.00
CA TRP A 114 -2.13 -4.32 33.24
C TRP A 114 -3.53 -4.34 32.64
N SER A 115 -4.16 -3.17 32.54
CA SER A 115 -5.53 -3.03 32.04
C SER A 115 -5.66 -3.17 30.51
N ARG A 116 -4.56 -3.04 29.76
CA ARG A 116 -4.52 -3.10 28.30
C ARG A 116 -3.24 -3.78 27.79
N PRO A 117 -3.28 -4.44 26.63
CA PRO A 117 -2.09 -4.95 25.99
C PRO A 117 -1.18 -3.81 25.48
N VAL A 118 0.07 -4.17 25.19
CA VAL A 118 1.09 -3.30 24.62
C VAL A 118 1.55 -3.79 23.25
N SER A 119 2.42 -2.99 22.63
CA SER A 119 3.11 -3.24 21.37
C SER A 119 2.21 -3.23 20.14
N GLY A 120 2.27 -2.10 19.43
CA GLY A 120 1.59 -1.84 18.17
C GLY A 120 1.85 -2.88 17.09
N SER A 121 0.82 -3.26 16.33
CA SER A 121 0.92 -4.28 15.29
C SER A 121 0.76 -3.73 13.88
N SER A 122 -0.12 -2.75 13.70
CA SER A 122 -0.63 -2.32 12.40
C SER A 122 0.46 -1.76 11.49
N THR A 123 1.39 -0.96 12.02
CA THR A 123 2.51 -0.40 11.25
C THR A 123 3.41 -1.50 10.70
N VAL A 124 3.80 -2.45 11.56
CA VAL A 124 4.71 -3.53 11.15
C VAL A 124 4.03 -4.45 10.13
N LEU A 125 2.77 -4.81 10.39
CA LEU A 125 1.98 -5.62 9.46
C LEU A 125 1.79 -4.90 8.12
N ALA A 126 1.45 -3.61 8.12
CA ALA A 126 1.31 -2.84 6.89
C ALA A 126 2.61 -2.78 6.08
N MET A 127 3.76 -2.62 6.73
CA MET A 127 5.07 -2.64 6.04
C MET A 127 5.37 -4.02 5.44
N ILE A 128 5.06 -5.10 6.14
CA ILE A 128 5.23 -6.46 5.60
C ILE A 128 4.37 -6.63 4.33
N MET A 129 3.08 -6.28 4.39
CA MET A 129 2.17 -6.40 3.24
C MET A 129 2.60 -5.50 2.08
N MET A 130 3.11 -4.29 2.36
CA MET A 130 3.61 -3.38 1.33
C MET A 130 4.82 -4.00 0.60
N HIS A 131 5.78 -4.57 1.33
CA HIS A 131 6.96 -5.19 0.73
C HIS A 131 6.62 -6.49 -0.03
N GLU A 132 5.60 -7.23 0.41
CA GLU A 132 5.06 -8.37 -0.34
C GLU A 132 4.51 -7.92 -1.70
N LEU A 133 3.69 -6.86 -1.72
CA LEU A 133 3.16 -6.29 -2.95
C LEU A 133 4.26 -5.78 -3.90
N VAL A 134 5.29 -5.13 -3.37
CA VAL A 134 6.46 -4.69 -4.15
C VAL A 134 7.17 -5.89 -4.78
N SER A 135 7.38 -6.97 -4.01
CA SER A 135 8.07 -8.17 -4.47
C SER A 135 7.31 -8.88 -5.60
N ARG A 136 6.00 -9.06 -5.44
CA ARG A 136 5.13 -9.64 -6.47
C ARG A 136 5.05 -8.79 -7.73
N THR A 137 5.00 -7.46 -7.57
CA THR A 137 5.04 -6.52 -8.69
C THR A 137 6.35 -6.68 -9.47
N ALA A 138 7.50 -6.77 -8.78
CA ALA A 138 8.80 -6.97 -9.41
C ALA A 138 8.88 -8.30 -10.17
N GLN A 139 8.37 -9.41 -9.59
CA GLN A 139 8.29 -10.70 -10.28
C GLN A 139 7.47 -10.61 -11.58
N LYS A 140 6.34 -9.91 -11.55
CA LYS A 140 5.48 -9.71 -12.71
C LYS A 140 6.14 -8.84 -13.78
N LEU A 141 6.90 -7.81 -13.40
CA LEU A 141 7.68 -7.00 -14.34
C LEU A 141 8.81 -7.82 -14.97
N ALA A 142 9.54 -8.58 -14.16
CA ALA A 142 10.62 -9.46 -14.63
C ALA A 142 10.11 -10.53 -15.61
N ALA A 143 8.94 -11.12 -15.35
CA ALA A 143 8.28 -12.07 -16.26
C ALA A 143 7.92 -11.45 -17.64
N ARG A 144 7.90 -10.12 -17.74
CA ARG A 144 7.70 -9.37 -19.00
C ARG A 144 9.01 -8.87 -19.62
N GLY A 145 10.18 -9.27 -19.08
CA GLY A 145 11.49 -8.79 -19.51
C GLY A 145 11.77 -7.35 -19.11
N LEU A 146 11.05 -6.81 -18.13
CA LEU A 146 11.21 -5.45 -17.64
C LEU A 146 11.93 -5.46 -16.29
N GLU A 147 13.00 -4.67 -16.20
CA GLU A 147 13.68 -4.34 -14.96
C GLU A 147 13.55 -2.84 -14.71
N LEU A 148 13.21 -2.46 -13.47
CA LEU A 148 13.19 -1.07 -13.05
C LEU A 148 14.37 -0.80 -12.12
N PRO A 149 14.96 0.40 -12.13
CA PRO A 149 16.04 0.73 -11.21
C PRO A 149 15.60 0.56 -9.75
N VAL A 150 16.35 -0.20 -8.97
CA VAL A 150 16.07 -0.44 -7.55
C VAL A 150 17.14 0.22 -6.68
N PHE A 151 16.71 0.83 -5.57
CA PHE A 151 17.64 1.38 -4.61
C PHE A 151 18.43 0.27 -3.94
N ALA A 152 19.75 0.46 -3.87
CA ALA A 152 20.65 -0.42 -3.14
C ALA A 152 21.25 0.33 -1.95
N SER A 153 21.52 -0.39 -0.87
CA SER A 153 22.21 0.20 0.29
C SER A 153 23.61 0.66 -0.13
N PRO A 154 24.04 1.90 0.17
CA PRO A 154 25.39 2.38 -0.13
C PRO A 154 26.47 1.65 0.69
N THR A 155 26.09 0.73 1.57
CA THR A 155 27.01 -0.10 2.35
C THR A 155 27.48 -1.36 1.60
N ILE A 156 26.91 -1.68 0.43
CA ILE A 156 27.36 -2.84 -0.36
C ILE A 156 28.52 -2.43 -1.28
N PRO A 157 29.50 -3.33 -1.52
CA PRO A 157 30.60 -3.04 -2.44
C PRO A 157 30.10 -2.64 -3.82
N GLY A 158 30.62 -1.54 -4.35
CA GLY A 158 30.31 -1.05 -5.69
C GLY A 158 29.09 -0.14 -5.81
N VAL A 159 28.40 0.18 -4.71
CA VAL A 159 27.30 1.18 -4.70
C VAL A 159 27.74 2.44 -3.98
N THR A 160 27.47 3.58 -4.59
CA THR A 160 27.75 4.92 -4.08
C THR A 160 26.46 5.72 -3.87
N LEU A 161 26.58 6.86 -3.20
CA LEU A 161 25.46 7.81 -3.11
C LEU A 161 25.06 8.35 -4.49
N HIS A 162 26.01 8.45 -5.43
CA HIS A 162 25.71 8.89 -6.78
C HIS A 162 24.77 7.93 -7.52
N ASP A 163 24.89 6.62 -7.29
CA ASP A 163 23.97 5.63 -7.87
C ASP A 163 22.52 5.87 -7.39
N THR A 164 22.36 6.29 -6.13
CA THR A 164 21.05 6.67 -5.58
C THR A 164 20.50 7.92 -6.29
N ASP A 165 21.35 8.92 -6.54
CA ASP A 165 20.96 10.14 -7.27
C ASP A 165 20.55 9.86 -8.71
N VAL A 166 21.26 8.96 -9.40
CA VAL A 166 20.89 8.50 -10.74
C VAL A 166 19.50 7.87 -10.74
N ILE A 167 19.22 6.99 -9.77
CA ILE A 167 17.89 6.37 -9.63
C ILE A 167 16.81 7.42 -9.38
N TYR A 168 17.06 8.42 -8.52
CA TYR A 168 16.12 9.53 -8.34
C TYR A 168 15.87 10.31 -9.64
N GLY A 169 16.90 10.52 -10.45
CA GLY A 169 16.78 11.14 -11.77
C GLY A 169 15.85 10.36 -12.69
N VAL A 170 16.05 9.03 -12.80
CA VAL A 170 15.20 8.16 -13.62
C VAL A 170 13.74 8.20 -13.14
N TYR A 171 13.48 8.07 -11.85
CA TYR A 171 12.10 8.12 -11.34
C TYR A 171 11.46 9.50 -11.50
N ARG A 172 12.23 10.58 -11.41
CA ARG A 172 11.73 11.94 -11.70
C ARG A 172 11.27 12.06 -13.16
N GLU A 173 12.06 11.59 -14.12
CA GLU A 173 11.70 11.61 -15.53
C GLU A 173 10.45 10.78 -15.80
N ARG A 174 10.38 9.56 -15.26
CA ARG A 174 9.20 8.68 -15.41
C ARG A 174 7.94 9.31 -14.84
N MET A 175 8.03 9.98 -13.68
CA MET A 175 6.89 10.71 -13.11
C MET A 175 6.41 11.84 -14.03
N ILE A 176 7.33 12.63 -14.60
CA ILE A 176 6.99 13.70 -15.53
C ILE A 176 6.33 13.15 -16.80
N GLU A 177 6.88 12.07 -17.36
CA GLU A 177 6.32 11.43 -18.55
C GLU A 177 4.91 10.89 -18.31
N ALA A 178 4.71 10.17 -17.20
CA ALA A 178 3.42 9.61 -16.85
C ALA A 178 2.37 10.72 -16.63
N GLN A 179 2.73 11.80 -15.92
CA GLN A 179 1.85 12.96 -15.74
C GLN A 179 1.47 13.59 -17.09
N ARG A 180 2.43 13.75 -18.01
CA ARG A 180 2.18 14.29 -19.34
C ARG A 180 1.23 13.39 -20.15
N LYS A 181 1.40 12.07 -20.09
CA LYS A 181 0.54 11.10 -20.77
C LYS A 181 -0.92 11.18 -20.30
N HIS A 182 -1.13 11.36 -18.99
CA HIS A 182 -2.46 11.42 -18.40
C HIS A 182 -3.07 12.83 -18.37
N LEU A 183 -2.31 13.87 -18.73
CA LEU A 183 -2.75 15.27 -18.67
C LEU A 183 -3.99 15.57 -19.53
N PRO A 184 -4.14 15.07 -20.78
CA PRO A 184 -5.33 15.33 -21.58
C PRO A 184 -6.61 14.76 -20.93
N GLU A 185 -6.56 13.50 -20.49
CA GLU A 185 -7.68 12.85 -19.81
C GLU A 185 -8.02 13.55 -18.50
N PHE A 186 -7.00 13.92 -17.72
CA PHE A 186 -7.19 14.71 -16.52
C PHE A 186 -7.92 16.03 -16.80
N LYS A 187 -7.53 16.77 -17.86
CA LYS A 187 -8.20 18.02 -18.25
C LYS A 187 -9.66 17.79 -18.65
N ARG A 188 -9.94 16.73 -19.42
CA ARG A 188 -11.30 16.33 -19.83
C ARG A 188 -12.20 16.06 -18.62
N VAL A 189 -11.72 15.24 -17.68
CA VAL A 189 -12.44 14.93 -16.43
C VAL A 189 -12.68 16.19 -15.59
N MET A 190 -11.70 17.09 -15.50
CA MET A 190 -11.84 18.34 -14.73
C MET A 190 -12.79 19.36 -15.38
N ALA A 191 -12.98 19.28 -16.70
CA ALA A 191 -13.97 20.07 -17.43
C ALA A 191 -15.40 19.49 -17.34
N GLY A 192 -15.57 18.29 -16.78
CA GLY A 192 -16.87 17.59 -16.72
C GLY A 192 -17.27 16.90 -18.03
N GLU A 193 -16.30 16.65 -18.91
CA GLU A 193 -16.49 16.02 -20.23
C GLU A 193 -16.24 14.50 -20.19
N GLY A 194 -16.23 13.94 -18.98
CA GLY A 194 -15.70 12.62 -18.61
C GLY A 194 -16.77 11.53 -18.48
#